data_AF-A0AAA9SC63-F1
#
_entry.id   AF-A0AAA9SC63-F1
#
_cell.length_a   1.000
_cell.length_b   1.000
_cell.length_c   1.000
_cell.angle_alpha   90.00
_cell.angle_beta   90.00
_cell.angle_gamma   90.00
#
_symmetry.space_group_name_H-M   'P 1'
#
loop_
_entity.id
_entity.type
_entity.pdbx_description
1 polymer ?
#
loop_
_entity_poly.entity_id
_entity_poly.type
_entity_poly.pdbx_seq_one_letter_code
_entity_poly.pdbx_strand_id
1 'polypeptide(L)' 'MEQDWFQIEKGVRQGCILSPCLFNLYAEYIMRNAGLEEAQAGIKIAGRNINNVRYADDTTLMAESEEKLKSILV' A
#
# COMPACT_ATOMS: atom_id res chain seq x y z
N MET A 1 -20.01 -32.49 14.88
CA MET A 1 -19.95 -31.53 13.76
C MET A 1 -18.58 -31.69 13.13
N GLU A 2 -18.52 -32.37 12.01
CA GLU A 2 -17.31 -32.45 11.18
C GLU A 2 -17.23 -31.12 10.41
N GLN A 3 -16.16 -30.36 10.57
CA GLN A 3 -15.94 -29.15 9.77
C GLN A 3 -15.27 -29.58 8.46
N ASP A 4 -15.97 -29.41 7.35
CA ASP A 4 -15.41 -29.65 6.03
C ASP A 4 -14.31 -28.64 5.73
N TRP A 5 -13.22 -29.13 5.16
CA TRP A 5 -12.15 -28.29 4.65
C TRP A 5 -12.66 -27.50 3.45
N PHE A 6 -12.40 -26.20 3.41
CA PHE A 6 -12.72 -25.35 2.27
C PHE A 6 -11.44 -24.82 1.60
N GLN A 7 -11.48 -24.65 0.29
CA GLN A 7 -10.36 -24.14 -0.49
C GLN A 7 -10.27 -22.61 -0.36
N ILE A 8 -9.06 -22.09 -0.16
CA ILE A 8 -8.79 -20.64 -0.15
C ILE A 8 -8.33 -20.22 -1.55
N GLU A 9 -9.07 -19.35 -2.22
CA GLU A 9 -8.72 -18.87 -3.57
C GLU A 9 -7.78 -17.66 -3.56
N LYS A 10 -7.93 -16.77 -2.57
CA LYS A 10 -7.21 -15.49 -2.48
C LYS A 10 -6.85 -15.17 -1.04
N GLY A 11 -5.74 -14.46 -0.88
CA GLY A 11 -5.26 -13.95 0.40
C GLY A 11 -4.05 -14.71 0.93
N VAL A 12 -3.62 -14.31 2.12
CA VAL A 12 -2.50 -14.90 2.84
C VAL A 12 -2.99 -15.44 4.18
N ARG A 13 -2.34 -16.48 4.70
CA ARG A 13 -2.75 -17.13 5.95
C ARG A 13 -2.42 -16.26 7.17
N GLN A 14 -3.42 -15.87 7.96
CA GLN A 14 -3.19 -15.19 9.24
C GLN A 14 -2.36 -16.07 10.20
N GLY A 15 -1.39 -15.45 10.88
CA GLY A 15 -0.46 -16.15 11.78
C GLY A 15 0.70 -16.88 11.08
N CYS A 16 0.74 -16.93 9.75
CA CYS A 16 1.91 -17.43 9.03
C CYS A 16 3.04 -16.39 9.01
N ILE A 17 4.25 -16.82 9.33
CA ILE A 17 5.44 -15.94 9.41
C ILE A 17 5.81 -15.27 8.08
N LEU A 18 5.47 -15.89 6.95
CA LEU A 18 5.76 -15.36 5.61
C LEU A 18 4.66 -14.44 5.06
N SER A 19 3.45 -14.51 5.63
CA SER A 19 2.30 -13.76 5.11
C SER A 19 2.50 -12.24 5.12
N PRO A 20 3.13 -11.62 6.13
CA PRO A 20 3.44 -10.19 6.08
C PRO A 20 4.35 -9.82 4.90
N CYS A 21 5.38 -10.62 4.61
CA CYS A 21 6.30 -10.35 3.49
C CYS A 21 5.59 -10.46 2.13
N LEU A 22 4.75 -11.49 1.95
CA LEU A 22 3.98 -11.67 0.72
C LEU A 22 2.96 -10.54 0.51
N PHE A 23 2.30 -10.11 1.59
CA PHE A 23 1.38 -8.99 1.54
C PHE A 23 2.09 -7.70 1.14
N ASN A 24 3.23 -7.39 1.78
CA ASN A 24 4.01 -6.20 1.46
C ASN A 24 4.53 -6.21 0.03
N LEU A 25 4.96 -7.36 -0.51
CA LEU A 25 5.39 -7.49 -1.90
C LEU A 25 4.25 -7.15 -2.87
N TYR A 26 3.04 -7.66 -2.61
CA TYR A 26 1.88 -7.40 -3.45
C TYR A 26 1.42 -5.93 -3.34
N ALA A 27 1.39 -5.37 -2.13
CA ALA A 27 1.06 -3.96 -1.91
C ALA A 27 2.08 -3.04 -2.61
N GLU A 28 3.37 -3.35 -2.55
CA GLU A 28 4.41 -2.60 -3.25
C GLU A 28 4.22 -2.62 -4.77
N TYR A 29 3.86 -3.78 -5.34
CA TYR A 29 3.52 -3.88 -6.76
C TYR A 29 2.35 -2.96 -7.14
N ILE A 30 1.28 -2.93 -6.35
CA ILE A 30 0.15 -2.03 -6.59
C ILE A 30 0.59 -0.57 -6.54
N MET A 31 1.36 -0.18 -5.52
CA MET A 31 1.75 1.22 -5.32
C MET A 31 2.67 1.74 -6.43
N ARG A 32 3.56 0.91 -6.97
CA ARG A 32 4.37 1.28 -8.14
C ARG A 32 3.51 1.46 -9.39
N ASN A 33 2.51 0.60 -9.58
CA ASN A 33 1.60 0.72 -10.72
C ASN A 33 0.63 1.90 -10.60
N ALA A 34 0.41 2.41 -9.39
CA ALA A 34 -0.43 3.59 -9.15
C ALA A 34 0.24 4.91 -9.58
N GLY A 35 1.51 4.90 -10.00
CA GLY A 35 2.20 6.09 -10.51
C GLY A 35 2.54 7.13 -9.44
N LEU A 36 2.57 6.71 -8.18
CA LEU A 36 2.81 7.63 -7.06
C LEU A 36 4.28 8.09 -7.01
N GLU A 37 5.25 7.29 -7.43
CA GLU A 37 6.66 7.70 -7.40
C GLU A 37 6.95 8.82 -8.42
N GLU A 38 6.23 8.86 -9.53
CA GLU A 38 6.34 9.87 -10.58
C GLU A 38 5.58 11.17 -10.24
N ALA A 39 4.72 11.14 -9.22
CA ALA A 39 3.93 12.30 -8.85
C ALA A 39 4.80 13.43 -8.28
N GLN A 40 4.64 14.64 -8.81
CA GLN A 40 5.28 15.84 -8.26
C GLN A 40 4.60 16.34 -6.96
N ALA A 41 3.53 15.67 -6.54
CA ALA A 41 2.82 15.93 -5.29
C ALA A 41 3.38 15.04 -4.17
N GLY A 42 3.46 15.61 -2.97
CA GLY A 42 4.09 15.02 -1.79
C GLY A 42 4.53 16.10 -0.81
N ILE A 43 5.09 15.69 0.33
CA ILE A 43 5.81 16.56 1.26
C ILE A 43 7.31 16.42 0.99
N LYS A 44 8.03 17.53 0.85
CA LYS A 44 9.47 17.52 0.57
C LYS A 44 10.28 17.28 1.85
N ILE A 45 10.97 16.14 1.91
CA ILE A 45 11.85 15.76 3.02
C ILE A 45 13.24 15.44 2.45
N ALA A 46 14.28 16.13 2.94
CA ALA A 46 15.66 15.96 2.47
C ALA A 46 15.82 16.00 0.93
N GLY A 47 15.04 16.86 0.26
CA GLY A 47 15.06 17.01 -1.20
C GLY A 47 14.26 15.98 -2.00
N ARG A 48 13.62 15.01 -1.34
CA ARG A 48 12.75 13.99 -1.95
C ARG A 48 11.28 14.28 -1.64
N ASN A 49 10.39 13.98 -2.59
CA ASN A 49 8.95 14.01 -2.33
C ASN A 49 8.53 12.69 -1.67
N ILE A 50 7.88 12.79 -0.52
CA ILE A 50 7.24 11.68 0.17
C ILE A 50 5.74 11.91 0.11
N ASN A 51 5.01 11.04 -0.59
CA ASN A 51 3.57 11.21 -0.80
C ASN A 51 2.71 10.12 -0.17
N ASN A 52 3.33 9.05 0.33
CA ASN A 52 2.64 8.00 1.04
C ASN A 52 3.48 7.49 2.22
N VAL A 53 2.79 7.10 3.29
CA VAL A 53 3.32 6.28 4.38
C VAL A 53 2.42 5.07 4.51
N ARG A 54 3.02 3.89 4.63
CA ARG A 54 2.33 2.60 4.60
C ARG A 54 2.70 1.75 5.80
N TYR A 55 1.71 1.15 6.44
CA TYR A 55 1.90 0.22 7.54
C TYR A 55 0.85 -0.89 7.46
N ALA A 56 1.29 -2.13 7.27
CA ALA A 56 0.39 -3.25 6.98
C ALA A 56 -0.59 -2.85 5.85
N ASP A 57 -1.90 -2.96 6.06
CA ASP A 57 -2.95 -2.57 5.13
C ASP A 57 -3.27 -1.05 5.13
N ASP A 58 -2.81 -0.30 6.13
CA ASP A 58 -3.03 1.14 6.21
C ASP A 58 -2.10 1.92 5.28
N THR A 59 -2.66 2.84 4.51
CA THR A 59 -1.92 3.79 3.66
C THR A 59 -2.42 5.21 3.91
N THR A 60 -1.50 6.13 4.20
CA THR A 60 -1.77 7.56 4.35
C THR A 60 -1.11 8.32 3.21
N LEU A 61 -1.91 9.04 2.41
CA LEU A 61 -1.41 9.95 1.38
C LEU A 61 -1.20 11.36 1.96
N MET A 62 -0.17 12.05 1.49
CA MET A 62 0.21 13.37 1.99
C MET A 62 0.71 14.27 0.86
N ALA A 63 0.36 15.56 0.91
CA ALA A 63 0.85 16.58 -0.01
C ALA A 63 0.84 17.96 0.64
N GLU A 64 1.57 18.92 0.06
CA GLU A 64 1.66 20.31 0.53
C GLU A 64 0.35 21.12 0.43
N SER A 65 -0.59 20.69 -0.43
CA SER A 65 -1.89 21.34 -0.59
C SER A 65 -2.98 20.34 -0.92
N GLU A 66 -4.23 20.74 -0.73
CA GLU A 66 -5.40 19.91 -1.06
C GLU A 66 -5.45 19.59 -2.57
N GLU A 67 -5.11 20.55 -3.44
CA GLU A 67 -5.06 20.34 -4.90
C GLU A 67 -4.02 19.28 -5.28
N LYS A 68 -2.82 19.36 -4.68
CA LYS A 68 -1.78 18.35 -4.89
C LYS A 68 -2.20 16.99 -4.35
N LEU A 69 -2.88 16.95 -3.19
CA LEU A 69 -3.41 15.70 -2.65
C LEU A 69 -4.45 15.09 -3.61
N LYS A 70 -5.37 15.88 -4.14
CA LYS A 70 -6.34 15.45 -5.16
C LYS A 70 -5.69 14.91 -6.42
N SER A 71 -4.51 15.40 -6.80
CA SER A 71 -3.80 14.90 -7.98
C SER A 71 -3.17 13.51 -7.80
N ILE A 72 -3.01 13.04 -6.56
CA ILE A 72 -2.45 11.71 -6.23
C ILE A 72 -3.48 10.76 -5.61
N LEU A 73 -4.72 11.23 -5.41
CA LEU A 73 -5.85 10.37 -5.09
C LEU A 73 -6.14 9.53 -6.32
N VAL A 74 -5.89 8.22 -6.18
CA VAL A 74 -6.26 7.18 -7.17
C VAL A 74 -7.79 7.07 -7.26
#